data_AF-A0AB39SLX6-F1
#
_entry.id   AF-A0AB39SLX6-F1
#
_cell.length_a   1.000
_cell.length_b   1.000
_cell.length_c   1.000
_cell.angle_alpha   90.00
_cell.angle_beta   90.00
_cell.angle_gamma   90.00
#
_symmetry.space_group_name_H-M   'P 1'
#
loop_
_entity.id
_entity.type
_entity.pdbx_description
1 polymer ?
#
loop_
_entity_poly.entity_id
_entity_poly.type
_entity_poly.pdbx_seq_one_letter_code
_entity_poly.pdbx_strand_id
1 'polypeptide(L)' 'MTEPHTGVLLITLNRPHVRNAIDRSLAQATDVALTRLETDPRLAVGILAGTGGHFCSGMDLKAFPTDGVPVVADRGSPG' A
#
# COMPACT_ATOMS: atom_id res chain seq x y z
N MET A 1 13.59 3.64 21.82
CA MET A 1 12.44 4.00 22.67
C MET A 1 11.26 4.20 21.74
N THR A 2 10.19 3.42 21.88
CA THR A 2 9.00 3.49 21.02
C THR A 2 7.76 3.45 21.91
N GLU A 3 6.77 4.27 21.61
CA GLU A 3 5.53 4.38 22.38
C GLU A 3 4.33 4.07 21.47
N PRO A 4 3.31 3.36 21.97
CA PRO A 4 2.10 3.10 21.21
C PRO A 4 1.29 4.40 21.03
N HIS A 5 0.83 4.64 19.80
CA HIS A 5 0.01 5.82 19.47
C HIS A 5 -1.40 5.41 19.06
N THR A 6 -2.39 6.00 19.72
CA THR A 6 -3.79 5.96 19.31
C THR A 6 -3.97 6.75 18.02
N GLY A 7 -4.83 6.27 17.12
CA GLY A 7 -5.11 6.93 15.85
C GLY A 7 -4.07 6.68 14.75
N VAL A 8 -3.20 5.68 14.93
CA VAL A 8 -2.28 5.22 13.90
C VAL A 8 -2.85 3.98 13.21
N LEU A 9 -2.88 3.99 11.87
CA LEU A 9 -3.20 2.83 11.04
C LEU A 9 -1.93 2.27 10.42
N LEU A 10 -1.54 1.05 10.84
CA LEU A 10 -0.45 0.31 10.21
C LEU A 10 -0.99 -0.50 9.01
N ILE A 11 -0.55 -0.12 7.82
CA ILE A 11 -0.85 -0.77 6.54
C ILE A 11 0.38 -1.60 6.15
N THR A 12 0.21 -2.91 6.01
CA THR A 12 1.32 -3.83 5.78
C THR A 12 1.20 -4.52 4.42
N LEU A 13 2.18 -4.30 3.53
CA LEU A 13 2.33 -5.02 2.28
C LEU A 13 2.82 -6.45 2.57
N ASN A 14 2.03 -7.44 2.18
CA ASN A 14 2.26 -8.85 2.54
C ASN A 14 2.41 -9.76 1.31
N ARG A 15 3.36 -9.42 0.41
CA ARG A 15 3.81 -10.27 -0.69
C ARG A 15 5.34 -10.46 -0.64
N PRO A 16 5.93 -10.95 0.47
CA PRO A 16 7.39 -10.93 0.66
C PRO A 16 8.15 -11.81 -0.35
N HIS A 17 7.51 -12.84 -0.89
CA HIS A 17 8.08 -13.75 -1.90
C HIS A 17 8.36 -13.07 -3.25
N VAL A 18 7.69 -11.95 -3.55
CA VAL A 18 7.93 -11.09 -4.72
C VAL A 18 8.36 -9.68 -4.31
N ARG A 19 9.03 -9.56 -3.16
CA ARG A 19 9.52 -8.29 -2.63
C ARG A 19 8.45 -7.20 -2.48
N ASN A 20 7.23 -7.61 -2.13
CA ASN A 20 6.04 -6.77 -2.04
C ASN A 20 5.70 -6.01 -3.34
N ALA A 21 6.06 -6.55 -4.50
CA ALA A 21 5.66 -5.97 -5.79
C ALA A 21 4.14 -5.71 -5.83
N ILE A 22 3.75 -4.56 -6.37
CA ILE A 22 2.36 -4.14 -6.46
C ILE A 22 1.73 -4.84 -7.65
N ASP A 23 0.74 -5.70 -7.40
CA ASP A 23 -0.21 -6.18 -8.40
C ASP A 23 -1.56 -5.47 -8.21
N ARG A 24 -2.57 -5.86 -9.00
CA ARG A 24 -3.93 -5.30 -8.89
C ARG A 24 -4.54 -5.53 -7.51
N SER A 25 -4.35 -6.70 -6.90
CA SER A 25 -4.96 -7.04 -5.62
C SER A 25 -4.35 -6.20 -4.49
N LEU A 26 -3.03 -6.05 -4.47
CA LEU A 26 -2.32 -5.24 -3.50
C LEU A 26 -2.63 -3.75 -3.67
N ALA A 27 -2.77 -3.27 -4.91
CA ALA A 27 -3.21 -1.90 -5.19
C ALA A 27 -4.62 -1.64 -4.62
N GLN A 28 -5.58 -2.54 -4.87
CA GLN A 28 -6.95 -2.44 -4.34
C GLN A 28 -6.99 -2.50 -2.80
N ALA A 29 -6.22 -3.40 -2.19
CA ALA A 29 -6.15 -3.51 -0.73
C ALA A 29 -5.55 -2.25 -0.09
N THR A 30 -4.54 -1.66 -0.74
CA THR A 30 -3.93 -0.40 -0.30
C THR A 30 -4.91 0.77 -0.43
N ASP A 31 -5.67 0.82 -1.52
CA ASP A 31 -6.72 1.82 -1.73
C ASP A 31 -7.77 1.79 -0.61
N VAL A 32 -8.33 0.61 -0.30
CA VAL A 32 -9.29 0.43 0.80
C VAL A 32 -8.70 0.88 2.15
N ALA A 33 -7.42 0.59 2.41
CA ALA A 33 -6.76 1.00 3.64
C ALA A 33 -6.58 2.52 3.73
N LEU A 34 -6.28 3.17 2.60
CA LEU A 34 -6.14 4.63 2.52
C LEU A 34 -7.51 5.32 2.65
N THR A 35 -8.56 4.81 2.00
CA THR A 35 -9.93 5.31 2.19
C THR A 35 -10.35 5.22 3.65
N ARG A 36 -10.00 4.14 4.35
CA ARG A 36 -10.27 4.02 5.79
C ARG A 36 -9.54 5.09 6.61
N LEU A 37 -8.28 5.37 6.29
CA LEU A 37 -7.51 6.43 6.95
C LEU A 37 -8.14 7.80 6.77
N GLU A 38 -8.70 8.08 5.59
CA GLU A 38 -9.34 9.35 5.27
C GLU A 38 -10.72 9.51 5.92
N THR A 39 -11.46 8.41 6.09
CA THR A 39 -12.87 8.45 6.50
C THR A 39 -13.08 8.19 7.99
N ASP A 40 -12.16 7.52 8.67
CA ASP A 40 -12.28 7.26 10.11
C ASP A 40 -11.71 8.45 10.91
N PRO A 41 -12.56 9.28 11.57
CA PRO A 41 -12.10 10.45 12.31
C PRO A 41 -11.25 10.12 13.54
N ARG A 42 -11.14 8.84 13.91
CA ARG A 42 -10.26 8.38 14.99
C ARG A 42 -8.83 8.17 14.51
N LEU A 43 -8.60 8.11 13.20
CA LEU A 43 -7.28 7.92 12.61
C LEU A 43 -6.71 9.27 12.18
N ALA A 44 -5.43 9.47 12.45
CA ALA A 44 -4.69 10.69 12.13
C ALA A 44 -3.44 10.41 11.29
N VAL A 45 -2.86 9.20 11.39
CA VAL A 45 -1.60 8.85 10.73
C VAL A 45 -1.69 7.45 10.13
N GLY A 46 -1.26 7.31 8.87
CA GLY A 46 -1.05 6.02 8.22
C GLY A 46 0.43 5.69 8.13
N ILE A 47 0.81 4.48 8.54
CA ILE A 47 2.16 3.92 8.32
C ILE A 47 2.05 2.82 7.28
N LEU A 48 2.73 2.99 6.14
CA LEU A 48 2.84 1.94 5.14
C LEU A 48 4.18 1.21 5.31
N ALA A 49 4.11 -0.11 5.55
CA ALA A 49 5.28 -0.95 5.81
C ALA A 49 5.23 -2.22 4.95
N GLY A 50 6.39 -2.83 4.70
CA GLY A 50 6.49 -4.10 3.99
C GLY A 50 6.96 -5.23 4.91
N THR A 51 6.38 -6.42 4.75
CA THR A 51 6.89 -7.65 5.37
C THR A 51 8.16 -8.14 4.69
N GLY A 52 8.94 -9.01 5.35
CA GLY A 52 10.09 -9.67 4.73
C GLY A 52 11.37 -8.83 4.67
N GLY A 53 11.45 -7.73 5.43
CA GLY A 53 12.67 -6.90 5.54
C GLY A 53 12.88 -5.91 4.39
N HIS A 54 11.87 -5.73 3.52
CA HIS A 54 11.89 -4.80 2.41
C HIS A 54 10.54 -4.08 2.32
N PHE A 55 10.55 -2.84 1.83
CA PHE A 55 9.31 -2.08 1.63
C PHE A 55 8.52 -2.63 0.43
N CYS A 56 8.94 -2.31 -0.79
CA CYS A 56 8.30 -2.71 -2.04
C CYS A 56 9.31 -2.60 -3.20
N SER A 57 9.28 -3.55 -4.15
CA SER A 57 10.10 -3.51 -5.36
C SER A 57 9.48 -2.75 -6.53
N GLY A 58 8.35 -2.07 -6.34
CA GLY A 58 7.61 -1.35 -7.37
C GLY A 58 6.51 -2.19 -8.02
N MET A 59 6.22 -1.93 -9.29
CA MET A 59 5.15 -2.59 -10.03
C MET A 59 5.49 -4.04 -10.39
N ASP A 60 4.54 -4.96 -10.23
CA ASP A 60 4.69 -6.35 -10.62
C ASP A 60 4.56 -6.49 -12.15
N LEU A 61 5.68 -6.32 -12.86
CA LEU A 61 5.74 -6.41 -14.33
C LEU A 61 5.31 -7.78 -14.90
N LYS A 62 5.20 -8.82 -14.06
CA LYS A 62 4.65 -10.13 -14.48
C LYS A 62 3.13 -10.18 -14.35
N ALA A 63 2.56 -9.41 -13.42
CA ALA A 63 1.11 -9.26 -13.25
C ALA A 63 0.51 -8.21 -14.18
N PHE A 64 1.33 -7.33 -14.75
CA PHE A 64 0.94 -6.33 -15.74
C PHE A 64 1.61 -6.65 -17.10
N PRO A 65 0.93 -7.32 -18.03
CA PRO A 65 1.34 -7.25 -19.44
C PRO A 65 1.34 -5.78 -19.85
N THR A 66 2.28 -5.42 -20.73
CA THR A 66 2.78 -4.11 -21.20
C THR A 66 1.79 -2.93 -21.36
N ASP A 67 0.48 -3.13 -21.19
CA ASP A 67 -0.59 -2.19 -21.57
C ASP A 67 -1.41 -1.63 -20.38
N GLY A 68 -0.99 -1.82 -19.13
CA GLY A 68 -1.81 -1.38 -17.99
C GLY A 68 -1.03 -0.94 -16.77
N VAL A 69 -0.70 0.35 -16.69
CA VAL A 69 -0.38 0.98 -15.40
C VAL A 69 -1.66 0.91 -14.56
N PRO A 70 -1.65 0.35 -13.34
CA PRO A 70 -2.79 0.44 -12.44
C PRO A 70 -2.98 1.91 -12.04
N VAL A 71 -3.85 2.60 -12.76
CA VAL A 71 -4.29 3.95 -12.41
C VAL A 71 -5.38 3.80 -11.36
N VAL A 72 -5.08 4.20 -10.12
CA VAL A 72 -6.12 4.46 -9.12
C VAL A 72 -6.63 5.87 -9.40
N ALA A 73 -7.89 5.98 -9.84
CA ALA A 73 -8.45 7.16 -10.47
C ALA A 73 -8.38 8.47 -9.63
N ASP A 74 -8.18 8.35 -8.32
CA ASP A 74 -8.23 9.49 -7.39
C ASP A 74 -6.86 9.85 -6.78
N ARG A 75 -5.87 8.95 -6.86
CA ARG A 75 -4.57 9.12 -6.17
C ARG A 75 -3.43 9.03 -7.17
N GLY A 76 -3.27 10.11 -7.93
CA GLY A 76 -2.21 10.44 -8.91
C GLY A 76 -1.22 9.34 -9.33
N SER A 77 -1.04 9.17 -10.64
CA SER A 77 -0.01 8.28 -11.20
C SER A 77 1.40 8.64 -10.69
N PRO A 78 2.26 7.67 -10.35
CA PRO A 78 3.67 7.95 -10.12
C PRO A 78 4.29 8.39 -11.44
N GLY A 79 4.56 9.70 -11.55
CA GLY A 79 5.42 10.26 -12.58
C GLY A 79 6.90 10.00 -12.29
#